data_AF-A0A3R8N9K7-F1
#
_entry.id   AF-A0A3R8N9K7-F1
#
_cell.length_a   1.000
_cell.length_b   1.000
_cell.length_c   1.000
_cell.angle_alpha   90.00
_cell.angle_beta   90.00
_cell.angle_gamma   90.00
#
_symmetry.space_group_name_H-M   'P 1'
#
loop_
_entity.id
_entity.type
_entity.pdbx_description
1 polymer ?
#
loop_
_entity_poly.entity_id
_entity_poly.type
_entity_poly.pdbx_seq_one_letter_code
_entity_poly.pdbx_strand_id
1 'polypeptide(L)'
;PVYVRRQIVHNKHVVEDLAGQGAVFVQELSEIPDAAAAAGIPVVFSAHGVSPVVKSEAQRRGMHVVDATCPLVGKVHREVLRFVREGYEIV
;
A
#
# COMPACT_ATOMS: atom_id res chain seq x y z
N PRO A 1 -11.08 -13.44 -0.08
CA PRO A 1 -10.58 -12.31 0.74
C PRO A 1 -9.49 -11.54 0.00
N VAL A 2 -9.44 -10.22 0.18
CA VAL A 2 -8.39 -9.32 -0.33
C VAL A 2 -7.77 -8.61 0.87
N TYR A 3 -6.46 -8.43 0.89
CA TYR A 3 -5.79 -7.71 1.97
C TYR A 3 -5.56 -6.26 1.58
N VAL A 4 -5.76 -5.33 2.52
CA VAL A 4 -5.50 -3.90 2.32
C VAL A 4 -4.54 -3.42 3.41
N ARG A 5 -3.41 -2.83 3.00
CA ARG A 5 -2.42 -2.27 3.91
C ARG A 5 -2.92 -0.90 4.39
N ARG A 6 -3.31 -0.85 5.66
CA ARG A 6 -4.12 0.21 6.30
C ARG A 6 -5.46 0.42 5.61
N GLN A 7 -6.23 1.37 6.10
CA GLN A 7 -7.50 1.76 5.48
C GLN A 7 -7.28 2.26 4.05
N ILE A 8 -8.15 1.85 3.13
CA ILE A 8 -8.10 2.25 1.72
C ILE A 8 -8.20 3.77 1.55
N VAL A 9 -9.08 4.40 2.36
CA VAL A 9 -9.26 5.84 2.59
C VAL A 9 -9.68 6.06 4.05
N HIS A 10 -9.49 7.26 4.59
CA HIS A 10 -9.93 7.61 5.95
C HIS A 10 -11.43 7.92 6.03
N ASN A 11 -12.27 6.96 5.64
CA ASN A 11 -13.72 7.03 5.76
C ASN A 11 -14.24 5.72 6.39
N LYS A 12 -14.82 5.84 7.58
CA LYS A 12 -15.31 4.69 8.36
C LYS A 12 -16.35 3.86 7.59
N HIS A 13 -17.32 4.52 6.97
CA HIS A 13 -18.38 3.83 6.21
C HIS A 13 -17.80 2.98 5.07
N VAL A 14 -16.89 3.56 4.28
CA VAL A 14 -16.23 2.84 3.18
C VAL A 14 -15.43 1.64 3.68
N VAL A 15 -14.71 1.79 4.80
CA VAL A 15 -13.92 0.72 5.40
C VAL A 15 -14.82 -0.42 5.91
N GLU A 16 -15.91 -0.09 6.60
CA GLU A 16 -16.87 -1.07 7.12
C GLU A 16 -17.58 -1.81 5.98
N ASP A 17 -18.00 -1.12 4.94
CA ASP A 17 -18.66 -1.71 3.77
C ASP A 17 -17.73 -2.72 3.06
N LEU A 18 -16.47 -2.34 2.82
CA LEU A 18 -15.49 -3.23 2.20
C LEU A 18 -15.11 -4.40 3.11
N ALA A 19 -15.01 -4.18 4.42
CA ALA A 19 -14.78 -5.25 5.38
C ALA A 19 -15.94 -6.26 5.38
N GLY A 20 -17.19 -5.78 5.33
CA GLY A 20 -18.38 -6.60 5.17
C GLY A 20 -18.42 -7.41 3.87
N GLN A 21 -17.72 -6.95 2.83
CA GLN A 21 -17.53 -7.67 1.57
C GLN A 21 -16.30 -8.62 1.57
N GLY A 22 -15.57 -8.71 2.68
CA GLY A 22 -14.44 -9.64 2.85
C GLY A 22 -13.06 -9.04 2.58
N ALA A 23 -12.93 -7.71 2.54
CA ALA A 23 -11.63 -7.05 2.61
C ALA A 23 -11.07 -7.14 4.04
N VAL A 24 -9.79 -7.48 4.17
CA VAL A 24 -9.08 -7.60 5.45
C VAL A 24 -8.06 -6.47 5.54
N PHE A 25 -8.32 -5.51 6.44
CA PHE A 25 -7.43 -4.39 6.68
C PHE A 25 -6.37 -4.76 7.71
N VAL A 26 -5.09 -4.63 7.34
CA VAL A 26 -3.94 -4.93 8.20
C VAL A 26 -3.12 -3.67 8.48
N GLN A 27 -2.45 -3.59 9.61
CA GLN A 27 -1.54 -2.47 9.89
C GLN A 27 -0.18 -2.65 9.24
N GLU A 28 0.32 -3.87 9.10
CA GLU A 28 1.63 -4.22 8.57
C GLU A 28 1.52 -5.40 7.60
N LEU A 29 2.48 -5.53 6.68
CA LEU A 29 2.47 -6.65 5.73
C LEU A 29 2.68 -7.98 6.43
N SER A 30 3.45 -8.02 7.53
CA SER A 30 3.71 -9.21 8.33
C SER A 30 2.45 -9.86 8.92
N GLU A 31 1.35 -9.13 9.04
CA GLU A 31 0.05 -9.67 9.48
C GLU A 31 -0.66 -10.47 8.39
N ILE A 32 -0.22 -10.36 7.13
CA ILE A 32 -0.75 -11.14 6.01
C ILE A 32 -0.09 -12.53 6.03
N PRO A 33 -0.87 -13.62 6.11
CA PRO A 33 -0.32 -14.97 6.12
C PRO A 33 0.52 -15.28 4.88
N ASP A 34 1.67 -15.95 5.06
CA ASP A 34 2.52 -16.34 3.93
C ASP A 34 1.78 -17.26 2.94
N ALA A 35 0.87 -18.10 3.43
CA ALA A 35 0.00 -18.92 2.58
C ALA A 35 -0.90 -18.08 1.67
N ALA A 36 -1.35 -16.91 2.11
CA ALA A 36 -2.13 -15.99 1.27
C ALA A 36 -1.26 -15.35 0.18
N ALA A 37 -0.04 -14.94 0.53
CA ALA A 37 0.93 -14.43 -0.43
C ALA A 37 1.30 -15.49 -1.48
N ALA A 38 1.60 -16.72 -1.04
CA ALA A 38 1.93 -17.86 -1.91
C ALA A 38 0.76 -18.26 -2.83
N ALA A 39 -0.49 -18.12 -2.36
CA ALA A 39 -1.69 -18.35 -3.16
C ALA A 39 -2.00 -17.20 -4.14
N GLY A 40 -1.17 -16.15 -4.19
CA GLY A 40 -1.36 -15.01 -5.11
C GLY A 40 -2.52 -14.10 -4.74
N ILE A 41 -2.99 -14.15 -3.49
CA ILE A 41 -4.07 -13.30 -3.02
C ILE A 41 -3.63 -11.83 -3.08
N PRO A 42 -4.42 -10.92 -3.69
CA PRO A 42 -4.03 -9.53 -3.84
C PRO A 42 -3.83 -8.81 -2.50
N VAL A 43 -2.79 -7.99 -2.45
CA VAL A 43 -2.50 -7.02 -1.40
C VAL A 43 -2.62 -5.62 -1.98
N VAL A 44 -3.56 -4.83 -1.47
CA VAL A 44 -3.83 -3.47 -1.93
C VAL A 44 -3.07 -2.47 -1.07
N PHE A 45 -2.29 -1.59 -1.70
CA PHE A 45 -1.78 -0.39 -1.03
C PHE A 45 -2.81 0.73 -1.11
N SER A 46 -3.02 1.43 0.01
CA SER A 46 -4.03 2.49 0.11
C SER A 46 -3.77 3.69 -0.80
N ALA A 47 -4.77 4.56 -0.96
CA ALA A 47 -4.67 5.79 -1.76
C ALA A 47 -3.57 6.76 -1.28
N HIS A 48 -3.16 6.67 -0.02
CA HIS A 48 -2.17 7.52 0.62
C HIS A 48 -0.72 7.14 0.29
N GLY A 49 -0.52 6.02 -0.41
CA GLY A 49 0.80 5.50 -0.72
C GLY A 49 1.48 4.79 0.45
N VAL A 50 2.67 4.28 0.15
CA VAL A 50 3.52 3.54 1.08
C VAL A 50 4.98 3.93 0.87
N SER A 51 5.81 3.69 1.89
CA SER A 51 7.25 3.95 1.79
C SER A 51 7.95 2.97 0.83
N PRO A 52 9.14 3.32 0.30
CA PRO A 52 9.94 2.39 -0.49
C PRO A 52 10.24 1.08 0.24
N VAL A 53 10.43 1.13 1.57
CA VAL A 53 10.72 -0.06 2.40
C VAL A 53 9.56 -1.07 2.35
N VAL A 54 8.31 -0.59 2.46
CA VAL A 54 7.12 -1.45 2.37
C VAL A 54 6.97 -2.05 0.98
N LYS A 55 7.28 -1.29 -0.09
CA LYS A 55 7.28 -1.81 -1.46
C LYS A 55 8.30 -2.95 -1.63
N SER A 56 9.52 -2.73 -1.14
CA SER A 56 10.59 -3.74 -1.18
C SER A 56 10.26 -4.98 -0.36
N GLU A 57 9.59 -4.82 0.79
CA GLU A 57 9.14 -5.96 1.59
C GLU A 57 8.12 -6.82 0.83
N ALA A 58 7.10 -6.20 0.23
CA ALA A 58 6.09 -6.91 -0.55
C ALA A 58 6.72 -7.68 -1.72
N GLN A 59 7.67 -7.04 -2.43
CA GLN A 59 8.42 -7.68 -3.51
C GLN A 59 9.26 -8.86 -3.00
N ARG A 60 9.99 -8.68 -1.90
CA ARG A 60 10.80 -9.75 -1.27
C ARG A 60 9.95 -10.95 -0.85
N ARG A 61 8.72 -10.70 -0.41
CA ARG A 61 7.76 -11.75 -0.02
C ARG A 61 6.96 -12.31 -1.19
N GLY A 62 7.21 -11.87 -2.43
CA GLY A 62 6.52 -12.35 -3.62
C GLY A 62 5.02 -12.04 -3.63
N MET A 63 4.59 -10.97 -2.94
CA MET A 63 3.18 -10.61 -2.85
C MET A 63 2.64 -10.05 -4.17
N HIS A 64 1.42 -10.44 -4.53
CA HIS A 64 0.70 -9.84 -5.65
C HIS A 64 0.11 -8.49 -5.22
N VAL A 65 0.82 -7.41 -5.54
CA VAL A 65 0.46 -6.05 -5.12
C VAL A 65 -0.43 -5.35 -6.15
N VAL A 66 -1.50 -4.73 -5.66
CA VAL A 66 -2.30 -3.74 -6.39
C VAL A 66 -2.07 -2.38 -5.74
N ASP A 67 -1.38 -1.47 -6.43
CA ASP A 67 -1.05 -0.14 -5.90
C ASP A 67 -2.19 0.85 -6.22
N ALA A 68 -3.06 1.14 -5.24
CA ALA A 68 -4.15 2.09 -5.38
C ALA A 68 -3.75 3.52 -5.00
N THR A 69 -2.44 3.83 -4.88
CA THR A 69 -1.94 5.18 -4.57
C THR A 69 -2.52 6.19 -5.54
N CYS A 70 -3.06 7.30 -5.01
CA CYS A 70 -3.54 8.41 -5.83
C CYS A 70 -2.41 8.92 -6.76
N PRO A 71 -2.65 9.11 -8.08
CA PRO A 71 -1.62 9.60 -8.99
C PRO A 71 -1.00 10.95 -8.58
N LEU A 72 -1.73 11.77 -7.84
CA LEU A 72 -1.23 13.03 -7.29
C LEU A 72 -0.21 12.81 -6.16
N VAL A 73 -0.45 11.82 -5.28
CA VAL A 73 0.53 11.41 -4.26
C VAL A 73 1.77 10.83 -4.94
N GLY A 74 1.56 9.95 -5.93
CA GLY A 74 2.66 9.39 -6.72
C GLY A 74 3.48 10.46 -7.45
N LYS A 75 2.85 11.56 -7.88
CA LYS A 75 3.57 12.73 -8.44
C LYS A 75 4.47 13.37 -7.39
N VAL A 76 3.95 13.67 -6.19
CA VAL A 76 4.77 14.26 -5.11
C VAL A 76 5.98 13.39 -4.80
N HIS A 77 5.82 12.06 -4.69
CA HIS A 77 6.96 11.16 -4.47
C HIS A 77 8.02 11.26 -5.57
N ARG A 78 7.62 11.40 -6.84
CA ARG A 78 8.56 11.58 -7.96
C ARG A 78 9.28 12.92 -7.91
N GLU A 79 8.58 14.00 -7.56
CA GLU A 79 9.17 15.34 -7.42
C GLU A 79 10.18 15.40 -6.27
N VAL A 80 9.86 14.79 -5.11
CA VAL A 80 10.81 14.68 -3.99
C VAL A 80 12.11 14.01 -4.43
N LEU A 81 12.02 12.87 -5.13
CA LEU A 81 13.21 12.16 -5.62
C LEU A 81 13.98 12.96 -6.67
N ARG A 82 13.29 13.78 -7.48
CA ARG A 82 13.92 14.66 -8.45
C ARG A 82 14.72 15.75 -7.75
N PHE A 83 14.14 16.47 -6.80
CA PHE A 83 14.82 17.55 -6.10
C PHE A 83 16.00 17.06 -5.25
N VAL A 84 15.89 15.88 -4.63
CA VAL A 84 17.03 15.25 -3.95
C VAL A 84 18.19 14.99 -4.91
N ARG A 85 17.92 14.52 -6.14
CA ARG A 85 18.97 14.34 -7.17
C ARG A 85 19.56 15.67 -7.64
N GLU A 86 18.82 16.76 -7.55
CA GLU A 86 19.27 18.11 -7.86
C GLU A 86 20.03 18.76 -6.69
N GLY A 87 20.20 18.06 -5.55
CA GLY A 87 20.98 18.52 -4.40
C GLY A 87 20.20 19.35 -3.39
N TYR A 88 18.87 19.41 -3.50
CA TYR A 88 18.02 20.09 -2.53
C TYR A 88 17.77 19.25 -1.29
N GLU A 89 17.72 19.92 -0.14
CA GLU A 89 17.08 19.42 1.06
C GLU A 89 15.57 19.65 0.97
N ILE A 90 14.76 18.66 1.37
CA ILE A 90 13.30 18.66 1.25
C ILE A 90 12.69 18.74 2.65
N VAL A 91 11.71 19.63 2.82
CA VAL A 91 10.94 19.85 4.07
C VAL A 91 9.49 19.42 3.89
#